data_AF-A0A3C0N9X9-F1
#
_entry.id   AF-A0A3C0N9X9-F1
#
_cell.length_a   1.000
_cell.length_b   1.000
_cell.length_c   1.000
_cell.angle_alpha   90.00
_cell.angle_beta   90.00
_cell.angle_gamma   90.00
#
_symmetry.space_group_name_H-M   'P 1'
#
loop_
_entity.id
_entity.type
_entity.pdbx_description
1 polymer ?
#
loop_
_entity_poly.entity_id
_entity_poly.type
_entity_poly.pdbx_seq_one_letter_code
_entity_poly.pdbx_strand_id
1 'polypeptide(L)' 'PLLYIPIDHCFVRRDIKVLNIRTGHEVGSDHLPLITDLWIPRKST' A
#
# COMPACT_ATOMS: atom_id res chain seq x y z
N PRO A 1 11.96 -11.94 13.11
CA PRO A 1 10.91 -11.80 14.16
C PRO A 1 9.66 -12.60 13.78
N LEU A 2 9.12 -13.36 14.73
CA LEU A 2 8.03 -14.32 14.52
C LEU A 2 6.66 -13.68 14.23
N LEU A 3 6.54 -12.35 14.16
CA LEU A 3 5.27 -11.66 13.85
C LEU A 3 5.51 -10.37 13.06
N TYR A 4 5.87 -10.46 11.77
CA TYR A 4 5.46 -9.41 10.83
C TYR A 4 3.99 -9.68 10.49
N ILE A 5 3.07 -9.25 11.36
CA ILE A 5 1.64 -9.32 11.05
C ILE A 5 1.36 -8.22 10.01
N PRO A 6 0.77 -8.55 8.84
CA PRO A 6 0.39 -7.54 7.86
C PRO A 6 -0.84 -6.77 8.36
N ILE A 7 -0.63 -5.83 9.28
CA ILE A 7 -1.68 -4.96 9.84
C ILE A 7 -1.80 -3.62 9.12
N ASP A 8 -0.82 -3.28 8.30
CA ASP A 8 -0.84 -2.06 7.49
C ASP A 8 -1.72 -2.28 6.25
N HIS A 9 -2.67 -1.38 6.04
CA HIS A 9 -3.67 -1.48 4.98
C HIS A 9 -3.78 -0.17 4.19
N CYS A 10 -4.07 -0.27 2.90
CA CYS A 10 -4.43 0.86 2.06
C CYS A 10 -5.86 0.65 1.53
N PHE A 11 -6.83 1.37 2.10
CA PHE A 11 -8.20 1.34 1.62
C PHE A 11 -8.40 2.39 0.53
N VAL A 12 -8.99 1.97 -0.59
CA VAL A 12 -9.26 2.86 -1.72
C VAL A 12 -10.75 2.90 -2.04
N ARG A 13 -11.20 4.01 -2.64
CA ARG A 13 -12.54 4.09 -3.23
C ARG A 13 -12.66 3.13 -4.41
N ARG A 14 -13.88 2.66 -4.71
CA ARG A 14 -14.16 1.68 -5.79
C ARG A 14 -13.69 2.10 -7.18
N ASP A 15 -13.56 3.39 -7.43
CA ASP A 15 -13.12 3.95 -8.71
C ASP A 15 -11.58 4.01 -8.85
N ILE A 16 -10.83 3.82 -7.76
CA ILE A 16 -9.37 3.74 -7.75
C ILE A 16 -8.97 2.27 -7.84
N LYS A 17 -7.98 1.95 -8.68
CA LYS A 17 -7.47 0.58 -8.80
C LYS A 17 -6.09 0.45 -8.15
N VAL A 18 -5.91 -0.59 -7.34
CA VAL A 18 -4.59 -1.01 -6.86
C VAL A 18 -3.97 -1.87 -7.95
N LEU A 19 -2.87 -1.42 -8.55
CA LEU A 19 -2.14 -2.14 -9.59
C LEU A 19 -1.14 -3.13 -9.00
N ASN A 20 -0.52 -2.76 -7.86
CA ASN A 20 0.47 -3.58 -7.18
C ASN A 20 0.49 -3.27 -5.68
N ILE A 21 0.87 -4.27 -4.88
CA ILE A 21 1.04 -4.17 -3.43
C ILE A 21 2.30 -4.94 -3.04
N ARG A 22 3.19 -4.29 -2.29
CA ARG A 22 4.44 -4.90 -1.81
C ARG A 22 4.90 -4.26 -0.52
N THR A 23 5.66 -5.00 0.27
CA THR A 23 6.43 -4.44 1.38
C THR A 23 7.75 -3.85 0.85
N GLY A 24 8.12 -2.69 1.36
CA GLY A 24 9.42 -2.06 1.12
C GLY A 24 10.56 -2.75 1.90
N HIS A 25 11.77 -2.26 1.66
CA HIS A 25 12.95 -2.69 2.43
C HIS A 25 12.93 -2.10 3.84
N GLU A 26 13.77 -2.64 4.73
CA GLU A 26 13.94 -2.12 6.08
C GLU A 26 14.49 -0.69 6.04
N VAL A 27 13.84 0.20 6.79
CA VAL A 27 14.22 1.63 6.91
C VAL A 27 14.54 2.03 8.35
N GLY A 28 14.76 1.05 9.23
CA GLY A 28 14.96 1.26 10.68
C GLY A 28 13.67 1.48 11.48
N SER A 29 12.50 1.25 10.88
CA SER A 29 11.21 1.14 11.59
C SER A 29 11.00 -0.30 12.04
N ASP A 30 10.25 -0.46 13.13
CA ASP A 30 9.69 -1.73 13.61
C ASP A 30 8.72 -2.40 12.61
N HIS A 31 8.22 -1.64 11.63
CA HIS A 31 7.37 -2.12 10.54
C HIS A 31 8.09 -2.01 9.18
N LEU A 32 7.65 -2.84 8.22
CA LEU A 32 8.02 -2.66 6.83
C LEU A 32 7.08 -1.67 6.15
N PRO A 33 7.58 -0.76 5.29
CA PRO A 33 6.71 0.15 4.55
C PRO A 33 5.73 -0.62 3.64
N LEU A 34 4.45 -0.30 3.68
CA LEU A 34 3.50 -0.78 2.68
C LEU A 34 3.55 0.13 1.44
N ILE A 35 3.93 -0.42 0.29
CA ILE A 35 3.99 0.31 -0.98
C ILE A 35 2.88 -0.18 -1.91
N THR A 36 2.08 0.74 -2.42
CA THR A 36 1.00 0.45 -3.38
C THR A 36 1.13 1.31 -4.61
N ASP A 37 1.00 0.70 -5.78
CA ASP A 37 0.93 1.41 -7.05
C ASP A 37 -0.54 1.60 -7.41
N LEU A 38 -0.99 2.83 -7.58
CA LEU A 38 -2.41 3.16 -7.76
C LEU A 38 -2.67 3.75 -9.15
N TRP A 39 -3.73 3.28 -9.81
CA TRP A 39 -4.33 3.98 -10.92
C TRP A 39 -5.50 4.82 -10.42
N ILE A 40 -5.43 6.13 -10.65
CA ILE A 40 -6.45 7.09 -10.22
C ILE A 40 -7.16 7.62 -11.47
N PRO A 41 -8.50 7.49 -11.56
CA PRO A 41 -9.24 8.02 -12.69
C PRO A 41 -9.13 9.55 -12.72
N ARG A 42 -8.85 10.11 -13.90
CA ARG A 42 -8.88 11.57 -14.07
C ARG A 42 -10.32 12.04 -13.95
N LYS A 43 -10.60 12.99 -13.06
CA LYS A 43 -11.89 13.69 -13.09
C LYS A 43 -12.01 14.44 -14.41
N SER A 44 -13.12 14.24 -15.12
CA SER A 44 -13.49 15.13 -16.21
C SER A 44 -14.10 16.38 -15.56
N THR A 45 -13.39 17.50 -15.68
CA THR A 45 -13.89 18.86 -15.40
C THR A 45 -15.01 19.22 -16.34
#